data_AF-A0A6P1MLA2-F1
#
_entry.id   AF-A0A6P1MLA2-F1
#
_cell.length_a   1.000
_cell.length_b   1.000
_cell.length_c   1.000
_cell.angle_alpha   90.00
_cell.angle_beta   90.00
_cell.angle_gamma   90.00
#
_symmetry.space_group_name_H-M   'P 1'
#
loop_
_entity.id
_entity.type
_entity.pdbx_description
1 polymer ?
#
loop_
_entity_poly.entity_id
_entity_poly.type
_entity_poly.pdbx_seq_one_letter_code
_entity_poly.pdbx_strand_id
1 'polypeptide(L)' 'MTVNELRVIISKNNKIPSDCYSLDGGLPNEAFCIAHLSGKWEVYYSERGKKSNLKTFEMESEACEYFYERLQKMLRLN' A
#
# COMPACT_ATOMS: atom_id res chain seq x y z
N MET A 1 -0.75 -12.30 -5.30
CA MET A 1 -1.64 -11.14 -5.56
C MET A 1 -0.89 -10.11 -6.40
N THR A 2 -1.50 -9.51 -7.41
CA THR A 2 -0.93 -8.36 -8.15
C THR A 2 -1.52 -7.04 -7.64
N VAL A 3 -0.92 -5.90 -7.99
CA VAL A 3 -1.47 -4.57 -7.68
C VAL A 3 -2.86 -4.39 -8.30
N ASN A 4 -3.10 -4.96 -9.48
CA ASN A 4 -4.42 -4.92 -10.12
C ASN A 4 -5.45 -5.73 -9.35
N GLU A 5 -5.10 -6.92 -8.87
CA GLU A 5 -5.97 -7.72 -8.00
C GLU A 5 -6.24 -6.99 -6.67
N LEU A 6 -5.21 -6.42 -6.06
CA LEU A 6 -5.31 -5.62 -4.84
C LEU A 6 -6.26 -4.43 -5.03
N ARG A 7 -6.18 -3.72 -6.17
CA ARG A 7 -7.07 -2.62 -6.51
C ARG A 7 -8.53 -3.06 -6.54
N VAL A 8 -8.82 -4.21 -7.15
CA VAL A 8 -10.17 -4.79 -7.19
C VAL A 8 -10.66 -5.20 -5.79
N ILE A 9 -9.78 -5.74 -4.96
CA ILE A 9 -10.11 -6.12 -3.57
C ILE A 9 -10.48 -4.88 -2.76
N ILE A 10 -9.64 -3.84 -2.79
CA ILE A 10 -9.87 -2.60 -2.02
C ILE A 10 -11.12 -1.88 -2.53
N SER A 11 -11.33 -1.79 -3.86
CA SER A 11 -12.51 -1.11 -4.41
C SER A 11 -13.84 -1.74 -4.00
N LYS A 12 -13.83 -3.04 -3.64
CA LYS A 12 -15.01 -3.75 -3.15
C LYS A 12 -15.25 -3.55 -1.64
N ASN A 13 -14.29 -2.97 -0.92
CA ASN A 13 -14.39 -2.74 0.53
C ASN A 13 -14.69 -1.27 0.83
N ASN A 14 -15.98 -0.96 1.03
CA ASN A 14 -16.44 0.39 1.35
C ASN A 14 -15.97 0.96 2.69
N LYS A 15 -15.28 0.15 3.52
CA LYS A 15 -14.69 0.59 4.80
C LYS A 15 -13.27 1.12 4.66
N ILE A 16 -12.67 1.05 3.47
CA ILE A 16 -11.32 1.56 3.20
C ILE A 16 -11.45 2.94 2.54
N PRO A 17 -11.11 4.05 3.24
CA PRO A 17 -11.09 5.38 2.65
C PRO A 17 -10.09 5.45 1.48
N SER A 18 -10.47 6.07 0.36
CA SER A 18 -9.63 6.16 -0.84
C SER A 18 -8.39 7.06 -0.66
N ASP A 19 -8.39 7.93 0.33
CA ASP A 19 -7.31 8.89 0.63
C ASP A 19 -6.24 8.31 1.57
N CYS A 20 -6.51 7.20 2.26
CA CYS A 20 -5.56 6.61 3.21
C CYS A 20 -4.51 5.70 2.55
N TYR A 21 -4.56 5.52 1.23
CA TYR A 21 -3.64 4.65 0.52
C TYR A 21 -3.29 5.13 -0.89
N SER A 22 -2.19 4.59 -1.44
CA SER A 22 -1.82 4.75 -2.85
C SER A 22 -1.27 3.44 -3.42
N LEU A 23 -1.82 3.00 -4.55
CA LEU A 23 -1.33 1.81 -5.28
C LEU A 23 -0.37 2.16 -6.43
N ASP A 24 -0.14 3.45 -6.64
CA ASP A 24 0.68 3.99 -7.72
C ASP A 24 1.95 4.66 -7.16
N GLY A 25 2.24 4.44 -5.87
CA GLY A 25 3.35 5.04 -5.14
C GLY A 25 3.20 6.53 -4.87
N GLY A 26 4.29 7.27 -5.05
CA GLY A 26 4.34 8.72 -4.82
C GLY A 26 4.55 9.12 -3.37
N LEU A 27 4.30 10.41 -3.08
CA LEU A 27 4.40 10.99 -1.73
C LEU A 27 3.12 11.73 -1.32
N PRO A 28 1.92 11.10 -1.41
CA PRO A 28 0.69 11.69 -0.89
C PRO A 28 0.82 11.94 0.62
N ASN A 29 0.08 12.92 1.15
CA ASN A 29 0.09 13.17 2.58
C ASN A 29 -0.82 12.17 3.31
N GLU A 30 -0.35 11.59 4.41
CA GLU A 30 -1.08 10.64 5.26
C GLU A 30 -1.61 9.39 4.52
N ALA A 31 -0.79 8.78 3.66
CA ALA A 31 -1.21 7.60 2.89
C ALA A 31 -0.24 6.43 2.97
N PHE A 32 -0.79 5.22 3.06
CA PHE A 32 -0.04 3.97 2.98
C PHE A 32 0.13 3.54 1.51
N CYS A 33 1.36 3.41 1.07
CA CYS A 33 1.72 3.35 -0.34
C CYS A 33 2.41 2.03 -0.70
N ILE A 34 2.13 1.55 -1.91
CA ILE A 34 2.93 0.52 -2.60
C ILE A 34 3.42 1.08 -3.93
N ALA A 35 4.69 0.83 -4.28
CA ALA A 35 5.31 1.32 -5.51
C ALA A 35 6.33 0.31 -6.03
N HIS A 36 6.50 0.22 -7.35
CA HIS A 36 7.62 -0.50 -7.96
C HIS A 36 8.69 0.51 -8.40
N LEU A 37 9.83 0.50 -7.72
CA LEU A 37 10.93 1.45 -7.88
C LEU A 37 12.26 0.71 -7.91
N SER A 38 13.11 1.04 -8.89
CA SER A 38 14.46 0.47 -9.02
C SER A 38 14.51 -1.06 -8.99
N GLY A 39 13.51 -1.71 -9.59
CA GLY A 39 13.42 -3.18 -9.66
C GLY A 39 12.95 -3.87 -8.38
N LYS A 40 12.46 -3.11 -7.39
CA LYS A 40 11.91 -3.64 -6.14
C LYS A 40 10.52 -3.10 -5.87
N TRP A 41 9.75 -3.86 -5.12
CA TRP A 41 8.48 -3.40 -4.56
C TRP A 41 8.72 -2.75 -3.21
N GLU A 42 8.31 -1.50 -3.08
CA GLU A 42 8.36 -0.73 -1.84
C GLU A 42 6.97 -0.61 -1.25
N VAL A 43 6.85 -0.88 0.05
CA VAL A 43 5.66 -0.57 0.86
C VAL A 43 6.08 0.39 1.97
N TYR A 44 5.40 1.52 2.10
CA TYR A 44 5.78 2.58 3.02
C TYR A 44 4.59 3.44 3.43
N TYR A 45 4.72 4.16 4.54
CA TYR A 45 3.81 5.26 4.86
C TYR A 45 4.38 6.57 4.33
N SER A 46 3.55 7.42 3.75
CA SER A 46 3.91 8.74 3.26
C SER A 46 3.29 9.83 4.10
N GLU A 47 4.11 10.69 4.68
CA GLU A 47 3.70 11.86 5.45
C GLU A 47 4.63 13.04 5.12
N ARG A 48 4.05 14.22 4.84
CA ARG A 48 4.80 15.47 4.64
C ARG A 48 5.97 15.34 3.66
N GLY A 49 5.75 14.62 2.56
CA GLY A 49 6.75 14.39 1.50
C GLY A 49 7.86 13.41 1.86
N LYS A 50 7.71 12.61 2.92
CA LYS A 50 8.71 11.63 3.36
C LYS A 50 8.12 10.23 3.46
N LYS A 51 8.94 9.23 3.15
CA LYS A 51 8.64 7.83 3.41
C LYS A 51 9.04 7.47 4.85
N SER A 52 8.18 6.74 5.54
CA SER A 52 8.49 6.09 6.82
C SER A 52 8.06 4.62 6.78
N ASN A 53 8.61 3.81 7.69
CA ASN A 53 8.34 2.36 7.76
C ASN A 53 8.51 1.63 6.42
N LEU A 54 9.49 2.08 5.60
CA LEU A 54 9.77 1.51 4.29
C LEU A 54 10.20 0.04 4.44
N LYS A 55 9.52 -0.84 3.70
CA LYS A 55 9.87 -2.23 3.53
C LYS A 55 9.94 -2.57 2.04
N THR A 56 10.94 -3.33 1.65
CA THR A 56 11.17 -3.74 0.26
C THR A 56 10.94 -5.22 0.06
N PHE A 57 10.44 -5.60 -1.10
CA PHE A 57 10.18 -6.98 -1.53
C PHE A 57 10.68 -7.19 -2.95
N GLU A 58 11.09 -8.42 -3.27
CA GLU A 58 11.47 -8.80 -4.64
C GLU A 58 10.24 -9.19 -5.47
N MET A 59 9.21 -9.77 -4.83
CA MET A 59 8.00 -10.24 -5.51
C MET A 59 6.81 -9.30 -5.28
N GLU A 60 6.05 -9.02 -6.34
CA GLU A 60 4.82 -8.22 -6.28
C GLU A 60 3.80 -8.80 -5.30
N SER A 61 3.68 -10.13 -5.29
CA SER A 61 2.74 -10.85 -4.43
C SER A 61 3.00 -10.63 -2.95
N GLU A 62 4.25 -10.72 -2.52
CA GLU A 62 4.62 -10.52 -1.13
C GLU A 62 4.35 -9.07 -0.69
N ALA A 63 4.65 -8.10 -1.56
CA ALA A 63 4.38 -6.69 -1.29
C ALA A 63 2.88 -6.41 -1.18
N CYS A 64 2.07 -6.94 -2.10
CA CYS A 64 0.62 -6.75 -2.09
C CYS A 64 -0.05 -7.41 -0.86
N GLU A 65 0.38 -8.62 -0.51
CA GLU A 65 -0.12 -9.34 0.67
C GLU A 65 0.24 -8.59 1.97
N TYR A 66 1.49 -8.18 2.11
CA TYR A 66 1.94 -7.37 3.25
C TYR A 66 1.18 -6.03 3.33
N PHE A 67 1.03 -5.35 2.19
CA PHE A 67 0.32 -4.09 2.11
C PHE A 67 -1.12 -4.24 2.60
N TYR A 68 -1.85 -5.22 2.07
CA TYR A 68 -3.26 -5.40 2.40
C TYR A 68 -3.46 -5.76 3.88
N GLU A 69 -2.67 -6.69 4.40
CA GLU A 69 -2.70 -7.07 5.82
C GLU A 69 -2.44 -5.85 6.72
N ARG A 70 -1.44 -5.04 6.38
CA ARG A 70 -1.05 -3.87 7.17
C ARG A 70 -2.11 -2.77 7.11
N LEU A 71 -2.66 -2.50 5.93
CA LEU A 71 -3.74 -1.52 5.74
C LEU A 71 -4.96 -1.89 6.58
N GLN A 72 -5.38 -3.15 6.55
CA GLN A 72 -6.49 -3.63 7.35
C GLN A 72 -6.24 -3.46 8.85
N LYS A 73 -5.03 -3.76 9.34
CA LYS A 73 -4.64 -3.52 10.74
C LYS A 73 -4.67 -2.05 11.12
N MET A 74 -4.19 -1.15 10.25
CA MET A 74 -4.22 0.30 10.49
C MET A 74 -5.65 0.82 10.61
N LEU A 75 -6.57 0.26 9.81
CA LEU A 75 -7.99 0.62 9.79
C LEU A 75 -8.83 -0.19 10.80
N ARG A 76 -8.22 -1.10 11.57
CA ARG A 76 -8.91 -1.98 12.53
C ARG A 76 -10.06 -2.79 11.90
N LEU A 77 -9.83 -3.29 10.68
CA LEU A 77 -10.80 -4.10 9.94
C LEU A 77 -10.67 -5.61 10.24
N ASN A 78 -9.59 -6.00 10.93
CA ASN A 78 -9.22 -7.38 11.28
C ASN A 78 -8.82 -7.47 12.75
#